data_AF-A0A2N2XWI4-F1
#
_entry.id   AF-A0A2N2XWI4-F1
#
_cell.length_a   1.000
_cell.length_b   1.000
_cell.length_c   1.000
_cell.angle_alpha   90.00
_cell.angle_beta   90.00
_cell.angle_gamma   90.00
#
_symmetry.space_group_name_H-M   'P 1'
#
loop_
_entity.id
_entity.type
_entity.pdbx_description
1 polymer ?
#
loop_
_entity_poly.entity_id
_entity_poly.type
_entity_poly.pdbx_seq_one_letter_code
_entity_poly.pdbx_strand_id
1 'polypeptide(L)'
;MNVFAQIPSKLKHSEIIVNSKDSTIKANILLNKKKIHLHNNCIYYWYNSDKIESNVGGYYGKLLDGSYVVFDKQRNLVTQGVFDKGLKNRQWKTWYPDGNLKSIEKFKKGKKNGKAKYFSPDGKIIKMVPFKNDLKQGKMYTITPDTVMVVKFKRDQIVHPKIKKTKKVKEVEPEVNKEKKEVNENPDTKEKDKSSLKIKKKKTNQNPVIENNTNNKENPVPKKKKEKKPKTQNTNE
;
A
#
# COMPACT_ATOMS: atom_id res chain seq x y z
N MET A 1 25.74 -31.34 -18.48
CA MET A 1 25.08 -30.92 -17.23
C MET A 1 24.09 -29.83 -17.56
N ASN A 2 22.78 -30.11 -17.49
CA ASN A 2 21.77 -29.08 -17.71
C ASN A 2 21.53 -28.31 -16.42
N VAL A 3 21.89 -27.03 -16.43
CA VAL A 3 21.58 -26.08 -15.37
C VAL A 3 20.14 -25.61 -15.61
N PHE A 4 19.16 -26.21 -14.92
CA PHE A 4 17.83 -25.65 -14.86
C PHE A 4 17.89 -24.39 -13.99
N ALA A 5 17.97 -23.23 -14.65
CA ALA A 5 17.70 -21.95 -14.01
C ALA A 5 16.27 -22.01 -13.44
N GLN A 6 16.14 -21.94 -12.11
CA GLN A 6 14.86 -21.64 -11.47
C GLN A 6 14.39 -20.30 -12.01
N ILE A 7 13.39 -20.32 -12.88
CA ILE A 7 12.68 -19.13 -13.35
C ILE A 7 12.11 -18.45 -12.10
N PRO A 8 12.54 -17.22 -11.74
CA PRO A 8 12.01 -16.54 -10.58
C PRO A 8 10.50 -16.37 -10.73
N SER A 9 9.78 -16.64 -9.63
CA SER A 9 8.31 -16.57 -9.53
C SER A 9 7.73 -15.38 -10.31
N LYS A 10 6.75 -15.64 -11.18
CA LYS A 10 6.05 -14.64 -12.03
C LYS A 10 5.92 -13.27 -11.35
N LEU A 11 6.66 -12.28 -11.86
CA LEU A 11 6.54 -10.87 -11.45
C LEU A 11 5.07 -10.45 -11.50
N LYS A 12 4.49 -10.10 -10.33
CA LYS A 12 3.10 -9.65 -10.22
C LYS A 12 2.93 -8.20 -10.67
N HIS A 13 4.00 -7.42 -10.54
CA HIS A 13 4.02 -5.98 -10.80
C HIS A 13 5.18 -5.62 -11.72
N SER A 14 5.03 -4.52 -12.45
CA SER A 14 6.13 -3.77 -13.08
C SER A 14 6.15 -2.37 -12.51
N GLU A 15 7.34 -1.80 -12.34
CA GLU A 15 7.48 -0.37 -12.10
C GLU A 15 7.36 0.39 -13.44
N ILE A 16 6.76 1.56 -13.38
CA ILE A 16 6.68 2.55 -14.47
C ILE A 16 7.14 3.90 -13.94
N ILE A 17 7.65 4.73 -14.84
CA ILE A 17 7.98 6.12 -14.56
C ILE A 17 7.24 6.98 -15.55
N VAL A 18 6.44 7.92 -15.05
CA VAL A 18 5.72 8.90 -15.87
C VAL A 18 6.29 10.27 -15.58
N ASN A 19 6.87 10.89 -16.61
CA ASN A 19 7.41 12.24 -16.52
C ASN A 19 6.41 13.23 -17.09
N SER A 20 6.24 14.35 -16.39
CA SER A 20 5.46 15.50 -16.82
C SER A 20 6.31 16.77 -16.68
N LYS A 21 5.84 17.91 -17.18
CA LYS A 21 6.57 19.19 -17.12
C LYS A 21 7.01 19.56 -15.69
N ASP A 22 6.15 19.28 -14.70
CA ASP A 22 6.33 19.76 -13.33
C ASP A 22 6.50 18.64 -12.29
N SER A 23 6.40 17.37 -12.69
CA SER A 23 6.47 16.24 -11.77
C SER A 23 6.91 14.93 -12.42
N THR A 24 7.51 14.05 -11.61
CA THR A 24 7.82 12.66 -11.97
C THR A 24 7.05 11.72 -11.06
N ILE A 25 6.36 10.76 -11.65
CA ILE A 25 5.62 9.72 -10.93
C ILE A 25 6.34 8.39 -11.11
N LYS A 26 6.64 7.71 -10.00
CA LYS A 26 7.05 6.31 -9.99
C LYS A 26 5.90 5.48 -9.44
N ALA A 27 5.46 4.47 -10.18
CA ALA A 27 4.32 3.66 -9.77
C ALA A 27 4.47 2.19 -10.15
N ASN A 28 3.84 1.30 -9.41
CA ASN A 28 3.70 -0.09 -9.80
C ASN A 28 2.36 -0.32 -10.53
N ILE A 29 2.41 -1.17 -11.56
CA ILE A 29 1.26 -1.62 -12.35
C ILE A 29 1.08 -3.13 -12.24
N LEU A 30 -0.17 -3.58 -12.21
CA LEU A 30 -0.54 -4.99 -12.19
C LEU A 30 -0.27 -5.63 -13.55
N LEU A 31 0.51 -6.71 -13.56
CA LEU A 31 0.76 -7.52 -14.77
C LEU A 31 -0.19 -8.72 -14.90
N ASN A 32 -0.78 -9.16 -13.79
CA ASN A 32 -1.59 -10.37 -13.76
C ASN A 32 -3.06 -10.10 -14.10
N LYS A 33 -3.57 -10.77 -15.14
CA LYS A 33 -4.94 -10.65 -15.65
C LYS A 33 -5.97 -11.50 -14.88
N LYS A 34 -5.84 -11.64 -13.55
CA LYS A 34 -6.94 -12.25 -12.78
C LYS A 34 -8.20 -11.39 -12.95
N LYS A 35 -9.38 -12.03 -13.04
CA LYS A 35 -10.66 -11.32 -13.14
C LYS A 35 -10.81 -10.35 -11.98
N ILE A 36 -11.08 -9.08 -12.28
CA ILE A 36 -11.27 -8.01 -11.30
C ILE A 36 -12.76 -7.69 -11.26
N HIS A 37 -13.33 -7.69 -10.06
CA HIS A 37 -14.71 -7.27 -9.87
C HIS A 37 -14.73 -5.76 -9.68
N LEU A 38 -15.41 -5.09 -10.60
CA LEU A 38 -15.51 -3.63 -10.60
C LEU A 38 -16.66 -3.18 -9.71
N HIS A 39 -16.49 -2.02 -9.09
CA HIS A 39 -17.50 -1.35 -8.30
C HIS A 39 -17.77 0.04 -8.88
N ASN A 40 -19.02 0.28 -9.28
CA ASN A 40 -19.42 1.49 -10.01
C ASN A 40 -19.27 2.80 -9.21
N ASN A 41 -19.01 2.73 -7.91
CA ASN A 41 -18.79 3.91 -7.06
C ASN A 41 -17.34 4.07 -6.59
N CYS A 42 -16.42 3.30 -7.16
CA CYS A 42 -15.00 3.39 -6.86
C CYS A 42 -14.27 4.07 -8.01
N ILE A 43 -13.30 4.93 -7.66
CA ILE A 43 -12.37 5.50 -8.64
C ILE A 43 -11.21 4.51 -8.81
N TYR A 44 -11.01 4.07 -10.04
CA TYR A 44 -9.89 3.23 -10.43
C TYR A 44 -8.82 4.07 -11.13
N TYR A 45 -7.56 3.74 -10.86
CA TYR A 45 -6.39 4.39 -11.43
C TYR A 45 -5.61 3.38 -12.28
N TRP A 46 -5.23 3.78 -13.49
CA TRP A 46 -4.48 2.94 -14.41
C TRP A 46 -3.46 3.73 -15.20
N TYR A 47 -2.49 3.02 -15.73
CA TYR A 47 -1.49 3.54 -16.65
C TYR A 47 -1.83 3.15 -18.09
N ASN A 48 -1.79 4.12 -19.00
CA ASN A 48 -1.90 3.92 -20.44
C ASN A 48 -1.13 5.02 -21.18
N SER A 49 -0.42 4.68 -22.25
CA SER A 49 0.27 5.63 -23.14
C SER A 49 1.04 6.73 -22.40
N ASP A 50 1.94 6.33 -21.49
CA ASP A 50 2.77 7.23 -20.68
C ASP A 50 2.02 8.20 -19.77
N LYS A 51 0.76 7.89 -19.47
CA LYS A 51 -0.10 8.67 -18.58
C LYS A 51 -0.74 7.79 -17.54
N ILE A 52 -0.98 8.37 -16.37
CA ILE A 52 -1.82 7.77 -15.34
C ILE A 52 -3.16 8.49 -15.38
N GLU A 53 -4.22 7.72 -15.55
CA GLU A 53 -5.59 8.19 -15.64
C GLU A 53 -6.45 7.56 -14.56
N SER A 54 -7.64 8.10 -14.39
CA SER A 54 -8.64 7.53 -13.49
C SER A 54 -10.06 7.78 -13.97
N ASN A 55 -10.97 6.84 -13.70
CA ASN A 55 -12.41 7.03 -13.82
C ASN A 55 -13.14 6.37 -12.67
N VAL A 56 -14.43 6.67 -12.58
CA VAL A 56 -15.37 5.96 -11.73
C VAL A 56 -15.84 4.69 -12.43
N GLY A 57 -15.72 3.55 -11.76
CA GLY A 57 -16.37 2.30 -12.15
C GLY A 57 -15.64 1.42 -13.17
N GLY A 58 -14.54 1.86 -13.78
CA GLY A 58 -13.84 1.08 -14.80
C GLY A 58 -12.38 1.47 -15.02
N TYR A 59 -11.75 0.89 -16.04
CA TYR A 59 -10.39 1.24 -16.44
C TYR A 59 -10.13 0.75 -17.88
N TYR A 60 -9.19 1.40 -18.57
CA TYR A 60 -8.82 1.05 -19.95
C TYR A 60 -7.39 0.51 -20.08
N GLY A 61 -6.49 0.87 -19.16
CA GLY A 61 -5.08 0.48 -19.21
C GLY A 61 -4.66 -0.57 -18.19
N LYS A 62 -3.40 -0.51 -17.76
CA LYS A 62 -2.84 -1.37 -16.72
C LYS A 62 -3.11 -0.75 -15.36
N LEU A 63 -3.93 -1.39 -14.53
CA LEU A 63 -4.26 -0.87 -13.20
C LEU A 63 -3.00 -0.64 -12.36
N LEU A 64 -3.00 0.45 -11.61
CA LEU A 64 -1.98 0.68 -10.59
C LEU A 64 -2.12 -0.36 -9.48
N ASP A 65 -1.03 -0.97 -9.04
CA ASP A 65 -1.05 -1.99 -7.99
C ASP A 65 0.32 -2.07 -7.33
N GLY A 66 0.42 -1.70 -6.06
CA GLY A 66 1.68 -1.51 -5.34
C GLY A 66 2.01 -0.03 -5.07
N SER A 67 3.31 0.28 -5.02
CA SER A 67 3.81 1.60 -4.62
C SER A 67 3.43 2.69 -5.62
N TYR A 68 3.19 3.90 -5.11
CA TYR A 68 2.97 5.10 -5.90
C TYR A 68 3.65 6.28 -5.23
N VAL A 69 4.52 6.97 -5.95
CA VAL A 69 5.33 8.08 -5.46
C VAL A 69 5.35 9.19 -6.50
N VAL A 70 5.12 10.43 -6.05
CA VAL A 70 5.19 11.63 -6.89
C VAL A 70 6.30 12.52 -6.36
N PHE A 71 7.15 12.99 -7.27
CA PHE A 71 8.18 13.99 -7.03
C PHE A 71 7.85 15.26 -7.82
N ASP A 72 8.17 16.43 -7.27
CA ASP A 72 8.13 17.68 -8.03
C ASP A 72 9.34 17.79 -8.99
N LYS A 73 9.42 18.88 -9.75
CA LYS A 73 10.53 19.16 -10.67
C LYS A 73 11.90 19.31 -9.97
N GLN A 74 11.91 19.65 -8.68
CA GLN A 74 13.11 19.70 -7.85
C GLN A 74 13.44 18.35 -7.18
N ARG A 75 12.68 17.29 -7.50
CA ARG A 75 12.79 15.95 -6.93
C ARG A 75 12.42 15.87 -5.44
N ASN A 76 11.70 16.84 -4.91
CA ASN A 76 11.12 16.74 -3.57
C ASN A 76 9.93 15.79 -3.59
N LEU A 77 9.75 15.03 -2.52
CA LEU A 77 8.63 14.11 -2.36
C LEU A 77 7.33 14.91 -2.18
N VAL A 78 6.34 14.67 -3.04
CA VAL A 78 5.04 15.37 -3.01
C VAL A 78 3.94 14.46 -2.48
N THR A 79 3.92 13.20 -2.90
CA THR A 79 2.87 12.23 -2.54
C THR A 79 3.42 10.82 -2.54
N GLN A 80 2.91 10.01 -1.62
CA GLN A 80 3.25 8.59 -1.50
C GLN A 80 2.00 7.84 -1.07
N GLY A 81 1.80 6.67 -1.64
CA GLY A 81 0.74 5.77 -1.22
C GLY A 81 0.89 4.41 -1.85
N VAL A 82 -0.16 3.61 -1.68
CA VAL A 82 -0.24 2.27 -2.25
C VAL A 82 -1.57 2.12 -2.96
N PHE A 83 -1.54 1.49 -4.12
CA PHE A 83 -2.71 1.00 -4.83
C PHE A 83 -2.88 -0.51 -4.61
N ASP A 84 -4.13 -0.96 -4.60
CA ASP A 84 -4.53 -2.36 -4.68
C ASP A 84 -5.53 -2.48 -5.83
N LYS A 85 -5.10 -3.05 -6.96
CA LYS A 85 -5.91 -3.24 -8.18
C LYS A 85 -6.65 -1.97 -8.62
N GLY A 86 -5.91 -0.89 -8.75
CA GLY A 86 -6.39 0.42 -9.19
C GLY A 86 -7.04 1.25 -8.10
N LEU A 87 -7.23 0.72 -6.88
CA LEU A 87 -7.89 1.44 -5.80
C LEU A 87 -6.88 1.94 -4.78
N LYS A 88 -7.01 3.19 -4.33
CA LYS A 88 -6.20 3.70 -3.22
C LYS A 88 -6.37 2.80 -2.00
N ASN A 89 -5.28 2.43 -1.36
CA ASN A 89 -5.29 1.54 -0.21
C ASN A 89 -4.24 1.96 0.83
N ARG A 90 -4.44 1.52 2.07
CA ARG A 90 -3.58 1.80 3.22
C ARG A 90 -3.38 3.31 3.42
N GLN A 91 -2.19 3.72 3.84
CA GLN A 91 -1.89 5.10 4.15
C GLN A 91 -1.38 5.85 2.93
N TRP A 92 -1.93 7.04 2.72
CA TRP A 92 -1.50 8.03 1.73
C TRP A 92 -0.94 9.24 2.47
N LYS A 93 0.24 9.68 2.06
CA LYS A 93 0.95 10.81 2.65
C LYS A 93 1.15 11.87 1.57
N THR A 94 1.07 13.14 1.97
CA THR A 94 1.47 14.28 1.13
C THR A 94 2.38 15.20 1.93
N TRP A 95 3.22 15.95 1.24
CA TRP A 95 4.21 16.84 1.84
C TRP A 95 4.10 18.25 1.29
N TYR A 96 4.59 19.20 2.07
CA TYR A 96 4.86 20.58 1.67
C TYR A 96 6.19 20.65 0.89
N PRO A 97 6.42 21.74 0.14
CA PRO A 97 7.68 21.91 -0.62
C PRO A 97 8.94 21.92 0.25
N ASP A 98 8.82 22.27 1.53
CA ASP A 98 9.90 22.23 2.52
C ASP A 98 10.19 20.81 3.07
N GLY A 99 9.46 19.80 2.59
CA GLY A 99 9.58 18.41 3.03
C GLY A 99 8.81 18.09 4.31
N ASN A 100 8.11 19.05 4.92
CA ASN A 100 7.26 18.78 6.06
C ASN A 100 6.01 18.03 5.64
N LEU A 101 5.57 17.09 6.47
CA LEU A 101 4.38 16.31 6.21
C LEU A 101 3.14 17.23 6.19
N LYS A 102 2.35 17.17 5.13
CA LYS A 102 1.15 17.99 4.92
C LYS A 102 -0.12 17.25 5.30
N SER A 103 -0.22 15.97 4.94
CA SER A 103 -1.36 15.14 5.32
C SER A 103 -1.04 13.66 5.41
N ILE A 104 -1.85 12.98 6.22
CA ILE A 104 -1.96 11.52 6.25
C ILE A 104 -3.44 11.18 6.08
N GLU A 105 -3.75 10.34 5.09
CA GLU A 105 -5.09 9.82 4.87
C GLU A 105 -5.04 8.30 4.81
N LYS A 106 -6.03 7.62 5.42
CA LYS A 106 -6.15 6.16 5.37
C LYS A 106 -7.25 5.79 4.39
N PHE A 107 -6.93 4.92 3.45
CA PHE A 107 -7.83 4.38 2.44
C PHE A 107 -7.98 2.87 2.59
N LYS A 108 -9.17 2.36 2.26
CA LYS A 108 -9.45 0.93 2.14
C LYS A 108 -10.36 0.74 0.93
N LYS A 109 -9.89 -0.03 -0.06
CA LYS A 109 -10.64 -0.30 -1.31
C LYS A 109 -11.13 0.99 -2.00
N GLY A 110 -10.26 1.99 -2.11
CA GLY A 110 -10.56 3.25 -2.79
C GLY A 110 -11.27 4.30 -1.93
N LYS A 111 -11.75 3.93 -0.74
CA LYS A 111 -12.54 4.81 0.14
C LYS A 111 -11.74 5.26 1.35
N LYS A 112 -11.87 6.51 1.78
CA LYS A 112 -11.31 7.00 3.05
C LYS A 112 -11.90 6.20 4.20
N ASN A 113 -11.03 5.59 5.00
CA ASN A 113 -11.42 4.73 6.12
C ASN A 113 -10.35 4.77 7.22
N GLY A 114 -10.64 5.50 8.29
CA GLY A 114 -9.74 5.78 9.41
C GLY A 114 -9.64 7.29 9.69
N LYS A 115 -8.74 7.66 10.60
CA LYS A 115 -8.45 9.07 10.91
C LYS A 115 -7.54 9.66 9.83
N ALA A 116 -8.00 10.71 9.17
CA ALA A 116 -7.16 11.59 8.37
C ALA A 116 -6.59 12.70 9.25
N LYS A 117 -5.35 13.10 8.97
CA LYS A 117 -4.63 14.15 9.68
C LYS A 117 -4.07 15.16 8.69
N TYR A 118 -4.12 16.42 9.08
CA TYR A 118 -3.55 17.53 8.33
C TYR A 118 -2.68 18.34 9.27
N PHE A 119 -1.53 18.75 8.73
CA PHE A 119 -0.49 19.44 9.47
C PHE A 119 -0.30 20.83 8.86
N SER A 120 0.16 21.79 9.66
CA SER A 120 0.68 23.07 9.19
C SER A 120 2.10 22.91 8.65
N PRO A 121 2.64 23.91 7.93
CA PRO A 121 4.03 23.89 7.45
C PRO A 121 5.07 23.71 8.56
N ASP A 122 4.79 24.17 9.79
CA ASP A 122 5.66 23.95 10.96
C ASP A 122 5.51 22.54 11.59
N GLY A 123 4.78 21.63 10.95
CA GLY A 123 4.62 20.24 11.37
C GLY A 123 3.61 20.00 12.50
N LYS A 124 2.87 21.02 12.95
CA LYS A 124 1.82 20.85 13.98
C LYS A 124 0.53 20.32 13.34
N ILE A 125 -0.21 19.47 14.07
CA ILE A 125 -1.53 19.03 13.60
C ILE A 125 -2.51 20.20 13.72
N ILE A 126 -3.17 20.53 12.60
CA ILE A 126 -4.20 21.56 12.53
C ILE A 126 -5.60 20.98 12.34
N LYS A 127 -5.71 19.73 11.88
CA LYS A 127 -7.00 19.09 11.66
C LYS A 127 -6.92 17.58 11.71
N MET A 128 -7.92 16.96 12.33
CA MET A 128 -8.11 15.51 12.34
C MET A 128 -9.56 15.17 12.01
N VAL A 129 -9.77 14.32 11.00
CA VAL A 129 -11.10 13.99 10.48
C VAL A 129 -11.28 12.47 10.48
N PRO A 130 -12.26 11.92 11.21
CA PRO A 130 -12.52 10.49 11.19
C PRO A 130 -13.43 10.13 10.02
N PHE A 131 -13.00 9.19 9.18
CA PHE A 131 -13.75 8.68 8.04
C PHE A 131 -14.11 7.20 8.21
N LYS A 132 -15.28 6.82 7.71
CA LYS A 132 -15.72 5.44 7.53
C LYS A 132 -16.42 5.31 6.17
N ASN A 133 -15.78 4.63 5.23
CA ASN A 133 -16.25 4.48 3.85
C ASN A 133 -16.61 5.83 3.20
N ASP A 134 -15.65 6.76 3.16
CA ASP A 134 -15.74 8.14 2.68
C ASP A 134 -16.58 9.11 3.51
N LEU A 135 -17.45 8.60 4.39
CA LEU A 135 -18.30 9.44 5.24
C LEU A 135 -17.57 9.85 6.52
N LYS A 136 -17.68 11.12 6.92
CA LYS A 136 -17.22 11.58 8.23
C LYS A 136 -18.04 10.90 9.33
N GLN A 137 -17.36 10.26 10.27
CA GLN A 137 -17.97 9.47 11.33
C GLN A 137 -17.15 9.58 12.62
N GLY A 138 -17.63 10.33 13.61
CA GLY A 138 -16.95 10.54 14.88
C GLY A 138 -16.63 12.00 15.16
N LYS A 139 -15.69 12.26 16.08
CA LYS A 139 -15.27 13.62 16.44
C LYS A 139 -14.18 14.12 15.48
N MET A 140 -14.48 15.18 14.74
CA MET A 140 -13.50 15.97 14.01
C MET A 140 -12.91 17.02 14.95
N TYR A 141 -11.62 17.25 14.82
CA TYR A 141 -10.88 18.26 15.56
C TYR A 141 -10.27 19.26 14.58
N THR A 142 -10.42 20.54 14.85
CA THR A 142 -9.69 21.62 14.17
C THR A 142 -8.93 22.40 15.24
N ILE A 143 -7.63 22.56 15.05
CA ILE A 143 -6.72 23.16 16.02
C ILE A 143 -6.19 24.44 15.40
N THR A 144 -6.47 25.56 16.06
CA THR A 144 -5.83 26.86 15.81
C THR A 144 -4.88 27.15 16.97
N PRO A 145 -4.01 28.18 16.88
CA PRO A 145 -3.10 28.53 17.97
C PRO A 145 -3.83 28.71 19.32
N ASP A 146 -5.03 29.29 19.30
CA ASP A 146 -5.74 29.68 20.51
C ASP A 146 -6.89 28.73 20.90
N THR A 147 -7.33 27.84 20.00
CA THR A 147 -8.60 27.12 20.18
C THR A 147 -8.58 25.72 19.54
N VAL A 148 -9.30 24.79 20.18
CA VAL A 148 -9.62 23.47 19.63
C VAL A 148 -11.12 23.38 19.37
N MET A 149 -11.53 23.38 18.11
CA MET A 149 -12.92 23.14 17.73
C MET A 149 -13.17 21.64 17.58
N VAL A 150 -14.25 21.14 18.19
CA VAL A 150 -14.66 19.73 18.08
C VAL A 150 -16.06 19.64 17.50
N VAL A 151 -16.19 18.95 16.36
CA VAL A 151 -17.48 18.74 15.68
C VAL A 151 -17.74 17.25 15.57
N LYS A 152 -18.89 16.78 16.07
CA LYS A 152 -19.27 15.37 15.97
C LYS A 152 -20.08 15.13 14.70
N PHE A 153 -19.61 14.21 13.86
CA PHE A 153 -20.29 13.74 12.66
C PHE A 153 -20.89 12.34 12.83
N LYS A 154 -22.05 12.10 12.21
CA LYS A 154 -22.64 10.78 11.98
C LYS A 154 -23.05 10.73 10.51
N ARG A 155 -22.35 9.93 9.71
CA ARG A 155 -22.58 9.80 8.26
C ARG A 155 -22.63 11.16 7.55
N ASP A 156 -21.56 11.95 7.70
CA ASP A 156 -21.43 13.33 7.19
C ASP A 156 -22.38 14.40 7.75
N GLN A 157 -23.38 14.02 8.55
CA GLN A 157 -24.25 14.99 9.23
C GLN A 157 -23.64 15.43 10.55
N ILE A 158 -23.70 16.74 10.83
CA ILE A 158 -23.26 17.31 12.11
C ILE A 158 -24.32 16.97 13.16
N VAL A 159 -23.93 16.26 14.22
CA VAL A 159 -24.86 15.85 15.27
C VAL A 159 -24.94 16.88 16.37
N HIS A 160 -23.81 17.48 16.78
CA HIS A 160 -23.76 18.64 17.69
C HIS A 160 -22.41 19.37 17.53
N PRO A 161 -22.39 20.68 17.22
CA PRO A 161 -21.19 21.48 17.34
C PRO A 161 -20.95 21.78 18.83
N LYS A 162 -19.90 21.20 19.43
CA LYS A 162 -19.44 21.61 20.76
C LYS A 162 -18.16 22.42 20.59
N ILE A 163 -18.27 23.75 20.62
CA ILE A 163 -17.09 24.62 20.64
C ILE A 163 -16.51 24.55 22.06
N LYS A 164 -15.44 23.78 22.26
CA LYS A 164 -14.67 23.83 23.50
C LYS A 164 -13.53 24.85 23.32
N LYS A 165 -13.71 26.08 23.79
CA LYS A 165 -12.60 27.03 23.93
C LYS A 165 -11.74 26.59 25.11
N THR A 166 -10.72 25.78 24.87
CA THR A 166 -9.78 25.36 25.91
C THR A 166 -8.37 25.80 25.54
N LYS A 167 -7.73 26.62 26.40
CA LYS A 167 -6.36 27.14 26.23
C LYS A 167 -5.25 26.07 26.26
N LYS A 168 -5.58 24.78 26.42
CA LYS A 168 -4.59 23.71 26.58
C LYS A 168 -4.64 22.70 25.43
N VAL A 169 -3.79 22.94 24.43
CA VAL A 169 -3.39 21.97 23.38
C VAL A 169 -2.91 20.63 23.99
N LYS A 170 -2.37 20.68 25.22
CA LYS A 170 -1.84 19.54 26.00
C LYS A 170 -2.82 18.40 26.28
N GLU A 171 -4.14 18.63 26.23
CA GLU A 171 -5.13 17.58 26.50
C GLU A 171 -5.45 16.71 25.27
N VAL A 172 -5.11 17.19 24.07
CA VAL A 172 -5.28 16.45 22.79
C VAL A 172 -3.97 15.72 22.40
N GLU A 173 -2.86 16.08 23.04
CA GLU A 173 -1.52 15.47 22.86
C GLU A 173 -1.44 13.95 23.05
N PRO A 174 -2.14 13.28 23.98
CA PRO A 174 -1.99 11.83 24.13
C PRO A 174 -2.59 11.01 22.98
N GLU A 175 -3.62 11.50 22.28
CA GLU A 175 -4.10 10.89 21.03
C GLU A 175 -3.20 11.23 19.83
N VAL A 176 -2.58 12.42 19.85
CA VAL A 176 -1.68 12.91 18.79
C VAL A 176 -0.30 12.24 18.84
N ASN A 177 0.26 12.01 20.04
CA ASN A 177 1.60 11.45 20.25
C ASN A 177 1.65 9.92 20.14
N LYS A 178 0.55 9.19 20.42
CA LYS A 178 0.49 7.73 20.19
C LYS A 178 0.71 7.35 18.72
N GLU A 179 0.27 8.21 17.80
CA GLU A 179 0.36 7.96 16.36
C GLU A 179 1.59 8.60 15.69
N LYS A 180 2.38 9.46 16.37
CA LYS A 180 3.68 9.95 15.83
C LYS A 180 4.71 8.83 15.66
N LYS A 181 4.66 7.79 16.51
CA LYS A 181 5.54 6.61 16.40
C LYS A 181 5.31 5.80 15.13
N GLU A 182 4.08 5.74 14.60
CA GLU A 182 3.77 5.05 13.34
C GLU A 182 4.17 5.85 12.09
N VAL A 183 4.38 7.16 12.20
CA VAL A 183 4.72 8.02 11.05
C VAL A 183 6.19 7.91 10.67
N ASN A 184 7.06 7.62 11.66
CA ASN A 184 8.52 7.51 11.50
C ASN A 184 9.00 6.07 11.20
N GLU A 185 8.10 5.09 11.19
CA GLU A 185 8.44 3.74 10.74
C GLU A 185 8.14 3.60 9.24
N ASN A 186 9.21 3.51 8.45
CA ASN A 186 9.13 3.06 7.06
C ASN A 186 8.66 1.59 7.04
N PRO A 187 7.59 1.22 6.32
CA PRO A 187 7.14 -0.17 6.26
C PRO A 187 8.16 -1.13 5.60
N ASP A 188 9.16 -0.61 4.88
CA ASP A 188 10.16 -1.42 4.16
C ASP A 188 11.29 -1.98 5.04
N THR A 189 11.37 -1.63 6.34
CA THR A 189 12.40 -2.20 7.23
C THR A 189 11.92 -3.38 8.08
N LYS A 190 10.63 -3.76 8.03
CA LYS A 190 10.09 -4.86 8.87
C LYS A 190 10.12 -6.26 8.24
N GLU A 191 10.70 -6.44 7.06
CA GLU A 191 10.83 -7.78 6.42
C GLU A 191 12.28 -8.30 6.32
N LYS A 192 13.30 -7.58 6.85
CA LYS A 192 14.70 -8.05 6.81
C LYS A 192 15.32 -8.53 8.14
N ASP A 193 14.68 -8.30 9.29
CA ASP A 193 15.25 -8.66 10.60
C ASP A 193 14.51 -9.80 11.32
N LYS A 194 14.31 -10.93 10.62
CA LYS A 194 14.05 -12.24 11.26
C LYS A 194 15.08 -13.32 10.92
N SER A 195 16.18 -12.98 10.25
CA SER A 195 17.28 -13.90 9.95
C SER A 195 18.64 -13.34 10.40
N SER A 196 18.78 -13.02 11.68
CA SER A 196 20.08 -12.71 12.27
C SER A 196 20.06 -12.95 13.78
N LEU A 197 19.74 -14.18 14.18
CA LEU A 197 20.06 -14.68 15.52
C LEU A 197 21.07 -15.82 15.39
N LYS A 198 22.24 -15.57 15.98
CA LYS A 198 23.31 -16.49 16.40
C LYS A 198 24.39 -16.85 15.38
N ILE A 199 25.33 -15.93 15.19
CA ILE A 199 26.75 -16.31 15.09
C ILE A 199 27.30 -16.30 16.53
N LYS A 200 27.28 -17.47 17.18
CA LYS A 200 28.10 -17.71 18.38
C LYS A 200 29.48 -18.19 17.91
N LYS A 201 30.50 -17.51 18.42
CA LYS A 201 31.94 -17.82 18.30
C LYS A 201 32.20 -19.31 18.58
N LYS A 202 32.89 -19.99 17.66
CA LYS A 202 33.49 -21.31 17.89
C LYS A 202 35.00 -21.12 18.04
N LYS A 203 35.54 -21.37 19.23
CA LYS A 203 36.98 -21.61 19.44
C LYS A 203 37.28 -23.06 19.04
N THR A 204 38.40 -23.19 18.34
CA THR A 204 39.28 -24.35 18.09
C THR A 204 39.10 -25.58 18.98
N ASN A 205 39.04 -26.79 18.39
CA ASN A 205 40.19 -27.70 18.29
C ASN A 205 39.86 -28.98 17.49
N GLN A 206 40.86 -29.39 16.70
CA GLN A 206 41.27 -30.75 16.31
C GLN A 206 40.35 -31.64 15.43
N ASN A 207 40.97 -32.04 14.32
CA ASN A 207 40.70 -33.11 13.35
C ASN A 207 41.01 -34.51 13.99
N PRO A 208 40.90 -35.66 13.28
CA PRO A 208 40.16 -36.04 12.06
C PRO A 208 39.47 -37.46 12.17
N VAL A 209 38.97 -37.99 11.04
CA VAL A 209 39.05 -39.42 10.60
C VAL A 209 37.77 -40.33 10.61
N ILE A 210 37.55 -40.97 9.43
CA ILE A 210 36.98 -42.32 9.11
C ILE A 210 35.47 -42.54 8.82
N GLU A 211 35.25 -42.87 7.52
CA GLU A 211 34.53 -44.01 6.89
C GLU A 211 33.00 -44.12 6.75
N ASN A 212 32.65 -44.29 5.46
CA ASN A 212 31.89 -45.39 4.84
C ASN A 212 30.52 -45.77 5.43
N ASN A 213 29.45 -45.64 4.65
CA ASN A 213 29.02 -46.73 3.76
C ASN A 213 27.73 -46.41 2.97
N THR A 214 27.69 -47.05 1.82
CA THR A 214 26.65 -47.31 0.82
C THR A 214 25.30 -47.80 1.38
N ASN A 215 24.19 -47.45 0.72
CA ASN A 215 23.45 -48.43 -0.10
C ASN A 215 22.20 -47.89 -0.81
N ASN A 216 22.01 -48.49 -1.99
CA ASN A 216 21.06 -48.28 -3.09
C ASN A 216 19.58 -48.58 -2.79
N LYS A 217 18.78 -48.22 -3.82
CA LYS A 217 17.51 -48.81 -4.32
C LYS A 217 16.24 -48.05 -3.93
N GLU A 218 15.22 -47.85 -4.77
CA GLU A 218 14.93 -48.13 -6.17
C GLU A 218 13.64 -47.32 -6.48
N ASN A 219 13.48 -46.81 -7.70
CA ASN A 219 12.20 -46.29 -8.21
C ASN A 219 11.29 -47.46 -8.63
N PRO A 220 9.95 -47.27 -8.68
CA PRO A 220 9.35 -47.18 -10.02
C PRO A 220 8.16 -46.21 -10.16
N VAL A 221 8.12 -45.53 -11.31
CA VAL A 221 6.92 -45.01 -12.02
C VAL A 221 6.47 -46.15 -12.99
N PRO A 222 5.32 -46.20 -13.71
CA PRO A 222 4.34 -45.14 -14.04
C PRO A 222 2.85 -45.57 -14.18
N LYS A 223 1.95 -44.63 -14.55
CA LYS A 223 0.92 -44.87 -15.60
C LYS A 223 0.20 -43.58 -16.06
N LYS A 224 0.23 -43.36 -17.39
CA LYS A 224 -0.54 -42.40 -18.21
C LYS A 224 -1.95 -42.95 -18.53
N LYS A 225 -2.94 -42.07 -18.74
CA LYS A 225 -4.10 -42.22 -19.67
C LYS A 225 -4.57 -40.80 -20.06
N LYS A 226 -4.35 -40.31 -21.28
CA LYS A 226 -5.09 -40.48 -22.57
C LYS A 226 -6.25 -39.48 -22.76
N GLU A 227 -6.14 -38.75 -23.88
CA GLU A 227 -7.05 -37.78 -24.48
C GLU A 227 -8.43 -38.36 -24.84
N LYS A 228 -9.46 -37.50 -24.86
CA LYS A 228 -10.59 -37.53 -25.82
C LYS A 228 -11.22 -36.13 -25.99
N LYS A 229 -11.11 -35.55 -27.20
CA LYS A 229 -12.19 -34.83 -27.93
C LYS A 229 -12.70 -35.81 -29.02
N PRO A 230 -13.82 -35.62 -29.76
CA PRO A 230 -14.69 -34.44 -29.95
C PRO A 230 -16.20 -34.76 -29.90
N LYS A 231 -17.08 -33.76 -30.12
CA LYS A 231 -18.24 -33.85 -31.05
C LYS A 231 -18.94 -32.48 -31.22
N THR A 232 -19.02 -32.06 -32.47
CA THR A 232 -19.95 -31.10 -33.07
C THR A 232 -21.36 -31.70 -33.15
N GLN A 233 -22.39 -30.87 -33.07
CA GLN A 233 -23.71 -31.13 -33.61
C GLN A 233 -24.41 -29.81 -33.96
N ASN A 234 -24.61 -29.61 -35.27
CA ASN A 234 -25.69 -28.81 -35.85
C ASN A 234 -26.98 -29.62 -35.73
N THR A 235 -28.11 -28.95 -35.47
CA THR A 235 -29.40 -29.13 -36.18
C THR A 235 -30.39 -28.04 -35.76
N ASN A 236 -30.83 -27.29 -36.77
CA ASN A 236 -32.16 -26.73 -37.07
C ASN A 236 -33.20 -26.60 -35.94
N GLU A 237 -33.67 -25.37 -35.75
CA GLU A 237 -35.07 -24.94 -35.92
C GLU A 237 -35.10 -23.46 -36.30
#